data_AF-A0A8X6XQA2-F1
#
_entry.id   AF-A0A8X6XQA2-F1
#
_cell.length_a   1.000
_cell.length_b   1.000
_cell.length_c   1.000
_cell.angle_alpha   90.00
_cell.angle_beta   90.00
_cell.angle_gamma   90.00
#
_symmetry.space_group_name_H-M   'P 1'
#
loop_
_entity.id
_entity.type
_entity.pdbx_description
1 polymer ?
#
loop_
_entity_poly.entity_id
_entity_poly.type
_entity_poly.pdbx_seq_one_letter_code
_entity_poly.pdbx_strand_id
1 'polypeptide(L)'
;MLSHSIKNLIKRSIKAHSQEDLYNRVSHTSWKNAILNLCNGLRRRAVAKFRLAIEHDCLRNHLYRLLFVPSSIWTLFSSGEVMDSSNLLHCPALHTTFLTKRYWEARDM
;
A
#
# COMPACT_ATOMS: atom_id res chain seq x y z
N MET A 1 -25.98 -1.31 28.23
CA MET A 1 -24.74 -0.55 27.91
C MET A 1 -23.49 -1.05 28.64
N LEU A 2 -23.53 -1.46 29.91
CA LEU A 2 -22.34 -1.90 30.69
C LEU A 2 -21.59 -3.12 30.11
N SER A 3 -22.29 -4.08 29.51
CA SER A 3 -21.70 -5.28 28.89
C SER A 3 -20.72 -4.96 27.75
N HIS A 4 -21.03 -3.93 26.94
CA HIS A 4 -20.21 -3.57 25.79
C HIS A 4 -18.90 -2.89 26.21
N SER A 5 -18.94 -2.05 27.27
CA SER A 5 -17.74 -1.40 27.81
C SER A 5 -16.76 -2.39 28.43
N ILE A 6 -17.24 -3.38 29.18
CA ILE A 6 -16.39 -4.42 29.78
C ILE A 6 -15.72 -5.27 28.69
N LYS A 7 -16.48 -5.66 27.65
CA LYS A 7 -15.94 -6.42 26.52
C LYS A 7 -14.86 -5.64 25.77
N ASN A 8 -15.05 -4.34 25.59
CA ASN A 8 -14.05 -3.46 24.97
C ASN A 8 -12.80 -3.28 25.85
N LEU A 9 -12.97 -3.19 27.17
CA LEU A 9 -11.87 -3.11 28.12
C LEU A 9 -10.99 -4.37 28.05
N ILE A 10 -11.61 -5.56 28.13
CA ILE A 10 -10.91 -6.85 28.01
C ILE A 10 -10.18 -6.95 26.67
N LYS A 11 -10.84 -6.59 25.56
CA LYS A 11 -10.24 -6.63 24.23
C LYS A 11 -9.02 -5.72 24.12
N ARG A 12 -9.07 -4.53 24.75
CA ARG A 12 -7.94 -3.59 24.80
C ARG A 12 -6.80 -4.14 25.65
N SER A 13 -7.08 -4.70 26.82
CA SER A 13 -6.07 -5.30 27.70
C SER A 13 -5.37 -6.49 27.03
N ILE A 14 -6.11 -7.41 26.43
CA ILE A 14 -5.54 -8.54 25.67
C ILE A 14 -4.66 -8.03 24.53
N LYS A 15 -5.14 -7.03 23.78
CA LYS A 15 -4.36 -6.44 22.67
C LYS A 15 -3.06 -5.82 23.19
N ALA A 16 -3.11 -5.01 24.24
CA ALA A 16 -1.93 -4.37 24.81
C ALA A 16 -0.92 -5.42 25.29
N HIS A 17 -1.37 -6.45 26.02
CA HIS A 17 -0.50 -7.50 26.53
C HIS A 17 0.12 -8.33 25.40
N SER A 18 -0.66 -8.67 24.38
CA SER A 18 -0.14 -9.36 23.19
C SER A 18 0.87 -8.52 22.40
N GLN A 19 0.68 -7.20 22.32
CA GLN A 19 1.62 -6.30 21.66
C GLN A 19 2.93 -6.19 22.43
N GLU A 20 2.86 -6.12 23.76
CA GLU A 20 4.04 -6.08 24.63
C GLU A 20 4.82 -7.40 24.58
N ASP A 21 4.15 -8.55 24.65
CA ASP A 21 4.78 -9.86 24.51
C ASP A 21 5.45 -10.02 23.13
N LEU A 22 4.76 -9.65 22.05
CA LEU A 22 5.35 -9.63 20.71
C LEU A 22 6.55 -8.69 20.63
N TYR A 23 6.47 -7.50 21.23
CA TYR A 23 7.59 -6.57 21.23
C TYR A 23 8.81 -7.16 21.96
N ASN A 24 8.61 -7.80 23.12
CA ASN A 24 9.67 -8.44 23.90
C ASN A 24 10.26 -9.66 23.19
N ARG A 25 9.45 -10.45 22.48
CA ARG A 25 9.93 -11.59 21.69
C ARG A 25 10.76 -11.17 20.47
N VAL A 26 10.45 -10.02 19.88
CA VAL A 26 11.06 -9.55 18.65
C VAL A 26 12.16 -8.51 18.90
N SER A 27 12.25 -7.92 20.10
CA SER A 27 13.23 -6.88 20.47
C SER A 27 14.69 -7.32 20.30
N HIS A 28 14.98 -8.60 20.52
CA HIS A 28 16.33 -9.17 20.41
C HIS A 28 16.68 -9.66 19.00
N THR A 29 15.75 -9.57 18.04
CA THR A 29 15.99 -10.12 16.70
C THR A 29 16.73 -9.11 15.82
N SER A 30 17.87 -9.52 15.28
CA SER A 30 18.70 -8.70 14.36
C SER A 30 17.94 -8.31 13.08
N TRP A 31 16.98 -9.15 12.66
CA TRP A 31 16.17 -8.89 11.48
C TRP A 31 15.14 -7.77 11.68
N LYS A 32 14.70 -7.45 12.91
CA LYS A 32 13.75 -6.35 13.14
C LYS A 32 14.31 -5.03 12.62
N ASN A 33 15.55 -4.74 13.00
CA ASN A 33 16.28 -3.56 12.50
C ASN A 33 16.55 -3.71 11.00
N ALA A 34 16.88 -4.90 10.50
CA ALA A 34 17.07 -5.11 9.07
C ALA A 34 15.79 -4.88 8.24
N ILE A 35 14.60 -5.21 8.77
CA ILE A 35 13.29 -4.97 8.12
C ILE A 35 12.88 -3.50 8.26
N LEU A 36 13.07 -2.88 9.41
CA LEU A 36 12.83 -1.44 9.58
C LEU A 36 13.78 -0.60 8.72
N ASN A 37 15.02 -1.05 8.59
CA ASN A 37 16.05 -0.47 7.72
C ASN A 37 15.92 -0.96 6.27
N LEU A 38 15.08 -1.95 5.98
CA LEU A 38 14.78 -2.37 4.62
C LEU A 38 14.04 -1.21 4.00
N CYS A 39 14.81 -0.39 3.27
CA CYS A 39 14.31 0.82 2.65
C CYS A 39 12.97 0.50 1.97
N ASN A 40 11.88 1.06 2.49
CA ASN A 40 10.55 0.94 1.90
C ASN A 40 10.59 1.29 0.40
N GLY A 41 11.58 2.08 -0.03
CA GLY A 41 11.91 2.34 -1.42
C GLY A 41 12.15 1.09 -2.28
N LEU A 42 12.87 0.07 -1.82
CA LEU A 42 13.10 -1.17 -2.60
C LEU A 42 11.80 -1.93 -2.83
N ARG A 43 11.00 -2.11 -1.76
CA ARG A 43 9.68 -2.74 -1.86
C ARG A 43 8.75 -1.93 -2.77
N ARG A 44 8.64 -0.62 -2.56
CA ARG A 44 7.83 0.28 -3.40
C ARG A 44 8.26 0.17 -4.87
N ARG A 45 9.57 0.15 -5.14
CA ARG A 45 10.11 0.03 -6.50
C ARG A 45 9.76 -1.32 -7.14
N ALA A 46 9.93 -2.42 -6.41
CA ALA A 46 9.59 -3.75 -6.90
C ALA A 46 8.09 -3.88 -7.21
N VAL A 47 7.23 -3.39 -6.30
CA VAL A 47 5.76 -3.40 -6.49
C VAL A 47 5.35 -2.55 -7.70
N ALA A 48 5.93 -1.36 -7.86
CA ALA A 48 5.64 -0.51 -9.02
C ALA A 48 6.04 -1.20 -10.33
N LYS A 49 7.25 -1.78 -10.39
CA LYS A 49 7.72 -2.52 -11.58
C LYS A 49 6.79 -3.69 -11.91
N PHE A 50 6.42 -4.50 -10.91
CA PHE A 50 5.56 -5.65 -11.11
C PHE A 50 4.20 -5.25 -11.68
N ARG A 51 3.55 -4.25 -11.09
CA ARG A 51 2.23 -3.79 -11.54
C ARG A 51 2.27 -3.16 -12.93
N LEU A 52 3.32 -2.40 -13.23
CA LEU A 52 3.50 -1.80 -14.55
C LEU A 52 3.81 -2.83 -15.63
N ALA A 53 4.56 -3.89 -15.31
CA ALA A 53 4.89 -4.95 -16.25
C ALA A 53 3.68 -5.83 -16.60
N ILE A 54 2.76 -6.01 -15.65
CA ILE A 54 1.54 -6.79 -15.88
C ILE A 54 0.41 -5.90 -16.43
N GLU A 55 0.59 -4.57 -16.45
CA GLU A 55 -0.40 -3.54 -16.87
C GLU A 55 -1.75 -3.60 -16.13
N HIS A 56 -1.95 -4.58 -15.25
CA HIS A 56 -3.16 -4.80 -14.49
C HIS A 56 -2.95 -4.59 -13.00
N ASP A 57 -3.78 -3.73 -12.42
CA ASP A 57 -3.94 -3.62 -10.97
C ASP A 57 -4.95 -4.67 -10.49
N CYS A 58 -4.46 -5.87 -10.16
CA CYS A 58 -5.30 -6.97 -9.68
C CYS A 58 -6.20 -6.56 -8.49
N LEU A 59 -5.72 -5.65 -7.63
CA LEU A 59 -6.51 -5.14 -6.52
C LEU A 59 -7.69 -4.30 -7.03
N ARG A 60 -7.47 -3.39 -7.98
CA ARG A 60 -8.55 -2.57 -8.54
C ARG A 60 -9.55 -3.40 -9.31
N ASN A 61 -9.09 -4.39 -10.08
CA ASN A 61 -9.99 -5.32 -10.76
C ASN A 61 -10.84 -6.12 -9.75
N HIS A 62 -10.25 -6.56 -8.64
CA HIS A 62 -10.98 -7.22 -7.57
C HIS A 62 -12.04 -6.31 -6.93
N LEU A 63 -11.68 -5.06 -6.62
CA LEU A 63 -12.61 -4.07 -6.06
C LEU A 63 -13.74 -3.72 -7.02
N TYR A 64 -13.45 -3.66 -8.33
CA TYR A 64 -14.47 -3.42 -9.37
C TYR A 64 -15.49 -4.55 -9.42
N ARG A 65 -15.04 -5.81 -9.34
CA ARG A 65 -15.93 -6.98 -9.26
C ARG A 65 -16.83 -6.96 -8.04
N LEU A 66 -16.38 -6.34 -6.96
CA LEU A 66 -17.15 -6.13 -5.73
C LEU A 66 -17.97 -4.83 -5.74
N LEU A 67 -17.97 -4.09 -6.86
CA LEU A 67 -18.68 -2.81 -7.04
C LEU A 67 -18.24 -1.71 -6.06
N PHE A 68 -17.05 -1.82 -5.47
CA PHE A 68 -16.49 -0.76 -4.61
C PHE A 68 -15.85 0.39 -5.39
N VAL A 69 -15.51 0.16 -6.66
CA VAL A 69 -14.94 1.17 -7.57
C VAL A 69 -15.66 1.11 -8.92
N PRO A 70 -15.77 2.24 -9.63
CA PRO A 70 -16.53 2.32 -10.87
C PRO A 70 -15.83 1.68 -12.08
N SER A 71 -14.52 1.39 -12.00
CA SER A 71 -13.76 0.76 -13.08
C SER A 71 -12.69 -0.20 -12.58
N SER A 72 -12.42 -1.25 -13.36
CA SER A 72 -11.32 -2.20 -13.15
C SER A 72 -9.96 -1.64 -13.54
N ILE A 73 -9.93 -0.60 -14.38
CA ILE A 73 -8.72 0.05 -14.89
C ILE A 73 -8.43 1.30 -14.06
N TRP A 74 -7.17 1.46 -13.63
CA TRP A 74 -6.73 2.67 -12.97
C TRP A 74 -6.32 3.71 -14.02
N THR A 75 -6.89 4.91 -13.93
CA THR A 75 -6.65 6.00 -14.87
C THR A 75 -5.92 7.15 -14.19
N LEU A 76 -5.07 7.86 -14.93
CA LEU A 76 -4.43 9.08 -14.45
C LEU A 76 -5.49 10.15 -14.22
N PHE A 77 -5.46 10.78 -13.05
CA PHE A 77 -6.50 11.72 -12.62
C PHE A 77 -6.64 12.93 -13.56
N SER A 78 -5.53 13.38 -14.15
CA SER A 78 -5.49 14.56 -15.02
C SER A 78 -5.95 14.31 -16.45
N SER A 79 -5.74 13.10 -17.01
CA SER A 79 -6.02 12.81 -18.43
C SER A 79 -7.11 11.76 -18.65
N GLY A 80 -7.49 10.99 -17.63
CA GLY A 80 -8.40 9.85 -17.77
C GLY A 80 -7.79 8.67 -18.52
N GLU A 81 -6.52 8.76 -18.94
CA GLU A 81 -5.80 7.70 -19.65
C GLU A 81 -5.43 6.57 -18.70
N VAL A 82 -5.23 5.38 -19.26
CA VAL A 82 -4.76 4.22 -18.51
C VAL A 82 -3.41 4.53 -17.89
N MET A 83 -3.23 4.19 -16.61
CA MET A 83 -1.94 4.35 -15.93
C MET A 83 -1.00 3.19 -16.24
N ASP A 84 -0.60 3.10 -17.50
CA ASP A 84 0.47 2.23 -17.95
C ASP A 84 1.83 2.93 -17.92
N SER A 85 2.87 2.20 -18.31
CA SER A 85 4.24 2.70 -18.32
C SER A 85 4.43 3.88 -19.28
N SER A 86 3.78 3.86 -20.43
CA SER A 86 3.91 4.88 -21.48
C SER A 86 3.29 6.19 -21.03
N ASN A 87 2.03 6.14 -20.58
CA ASN A 87 1.30 7.33 -20.17
C ASN A 87 1.93 7.95 -18.91
N LEU A 88 2.46 7.15 -18.00
CA LEU A 88 3.23 7.67 -16.86
C LEU A 88 4.51 8.40 -17.30
N LEU A 89 5.26 7.87 -18.27
CA LEU A 89 6.49 8.52 -18.76
C LEU A 89 6.20 9.86 -19.45
N HIS A 90 5.06 9.97 -20.13
CA HIS A 90 4.69 11.16 -20.88
C HIS A 90 3.81 12.16 -20.11
N CYS A 91 3.27 11.77 -18.95
CA CYS A 91 2.42 12.64 -18.16
C CYS A 91 3.20 13.88 -17.65
N PRO A 92 2.85 15.10 -18.06
CA PRO A 92 3.54 16.31 -17.64
C PRO A 92 3.22 16.72 -16.20
N ALA A 93 2.14 16.19 -15.62
CA ALA A 93 1.72 16.48 -14.25
C ALA A 93 2.59 15.78 -13.18
N LEU A 94 3.48 14.86 -13.58
CA LEU A 94 4.37 14.13 -12.67
C LEU A 94 5.78 14.73 -12.71
N HIS A 95 6.32 15.04 -11.52
CA HIS A 95 7.56 15.80 -11.35
C HIS A 95 8.81 14.93 -11.44
N THR A 96 8.72 13.64 -11.10
CA THR A 96 9.89 12.75 -11.09
C THR A 96 10.20 12.21 -12.49
N THR A 97 11.43 11.78 -12.79
CA THR A 97 11.77 11.14 -14.09
C THR A 97 11.76 9.62 -14.03
N PHE A 98 11.89 9.04 -12.84
CA PHE A 98 11.91 7.60 -12.65
C PHE A 98 10.49 7.03 -12.70
N LEU A 99 10.22 6.14 -13.65
CA LEU A 99 8.90 5.52 -13.84
C LEU A 99 8.30 4.95 -12.54
N THR A 100 9.09 4.27 -11.71
CA THR A 100 8.59 3.72 -10.44
C THR A 100 8.24 4.79 -9.42
N LYS A 101 8.89 5.96 -9.45
CA LYS A 101 8.51 7.09 -8.60
C LYS A 101 7.27 7.78 -9.15
N ARG A 102 7.21 8.00 -10.47
CA ARG A 102 6.02 8.51 -11.17
C ARG A 102 4.77 7.68 -10.89
N TYR A 103 4.89 6.35 -10.89
CA TYR A 103 3.79 5.45 -10.54
C TYR A 103 3.24 5.73 -9.14
N TRP A 104 4.11 5.91 -8.14
CA TRP A 104 3.68 6.20 -6.78
C TRP A 104 3.17 7.62 -6.61
N GLU A 105 3.81 8.58 -7.27
CA GLU A 105 3.36 9.97 -7.32
C GLU A 105 1.94 10.07 -7.88
N ALA A 106 1.65 9.41 -9.00
CA ALA A 106 0.31 9.33 -9.55
C ALA A 106 -0.69 8.67 -8.58
N ARG A 107 -0.27 7.65 -7.81
CA ARG A 107 -1.13 6.97 -6.83
C ARG A 107 -1.41 7.76 -5.56
N ASP A 108 -0.50 8.66 -5.21
CA ASP A 108 -0.57 9.50 -4.02
C ASP A 108 -1.36 10.80 -4.30
N MET A 109 -1.68 11.09 -5.58
CA MET A 109 -2.63 12.13 -6.04
C MET A 109 -4.07 11.65 -5.95
#